data_AF-E4ZMQ4-F1
#
_entry.id   AF-E4ZMQ4-F1
#
_cell.length_a   1.000
_cell.length_b   1.000
_cell.length_c   1.000
_cell.angle_alpha   90.00
_cell.angle_beta   90.00
_cell.angle_gamma   90.00
#
_symmetry.space_group_name_H-M   'P 1'
#
loop_
_entity.id
_entity.type
_entity.pdbx_description
1 polymer ?
#
loop_
_entity_poly.entity_id
_entity_poly.type
_entity_poly.pdbx_seq_one_letter_code
_entity_poly.pdbx_strand_id
1 'polypeptide(L)'
;MPPFWTVGTLFGASSVMLGAFGAHGLKQRIADPVRVANWGTAAQYQLIHSAVLTFASVVAPQNTMAMGLFTAGMTMFSGSIYLLVLDPQRFKFLGPVTPLGGLCLIGGWVALAVAKRPAMPKFK
;
A
#
# COMPACT_ATOMS: atom_id res chain seq x y z
N MET A 1 8.23 -4.24 19.91
CA MET A 1 7.16 -3.57 19.14
C MET A 1 6.82 -4.47 17.96
N PRO A 2 5.54 -4.65 17.60
CA PRO A 2 5.19 -5.33 16.35
C PRO A 2 5.98 -4.71 15.17
N PRO A 3 6.44 -5.48 14.18
CA PRO A 3 7.37 -5.00 13.14
C PRO A 3 6.75 -3.97 12.16
N PHE A 4 5.54 -3.49 12.42
CA PHE A 4 4.75 -2.65 11.50
C PHE A 4 5.36 -1.29 11.21
N TRP A 5 6.15 -0.70 12.13
CA TRP A 5 6.92 0.50 11.84
C TRP A 5 7.92 0.25 10.69
N THR A 6 8.70 -0.82 10.79
CA THR A 6 9.66 -1.22 9.77
C THR A 6 8.96 -1.59 8.47
N VAL A 7 7.86 -2.32 8.55
CA VAL A 7 7.06 -2.65 7.35
C VAL A 7 6.55 -1.38 6.66
N GLY A 8 5.90 -0.47 7.40
CA GLY A 8 5.38 0.78 6.87
C GLY A 8 6.45 1.63 6.20
N THR A 9 7.61 1.80 6.85
CA THR A 9 8.72 2.57 6.28
C THR A 9 9.33 1.91 5.03
N LEU A 10 9.45 0.58 4.99
CA LEU A 10 9.91 -0.15 3.79
C LEU A 10 8.90 -0.08 2.63
N PHE A 11 7.61 -0.18 2.91
CA PHE A 11 6.56 0.03 1.92
C PHE A 11 6.57 1.46 1.38
N GLY A 12 6.81 2.46 2.24
CA GLY A 12 6.94 3.86 1.82
C GLY A 12 8.16 4.09 0.93
N ALA A 13 9.33 3.60 1.35
CA ALA A 13 10.55 3.70 0.56
C ALA A 13 10.42 3.03 -0.83
N SER A 14 9.87 1.82 -0.87
CA SER A 14 9.65 1.11 -2.14
C SER A 14 8.60 1.80 -3.01
N SER A 15 7.55 2.39 -2.43
CA SER A 15 6.58 3.18 -3.19
C SER A 15 7.23 4.40 -3.86
N VAL A 16 8.11 5.12 -3.15
CA VAL A 16 8.85 6.25 -3.73
C VAL A 16 9.73 5.79 -4.90
N MET A 17 10.46 4.68 -4.73
CA MET A 17 11.28 4.10 -5.80
C MET A 17 10.43 3.73 -7.02
N LEU A 18 9.33 3.02 -6.81
CA LEU A 18 8.44 2.57 -7.88
C LEU A 18 7.73 3.76 -8.54
N GLY A 19 7.30 4.76 -7.79
CA GLY A 19 6.71 5.99 -8.32
C GLY A 19 7.69 6.78 -9.20
N ALA A 20 8.94 6.94 -8.75
CA ALA A 20 9.99 7.58 -9.53
C ALA A 20 10.28 6.80 -10.82
N PHE A 21 10.40 5.47 -10.73
CA PHE A 21 10.53 4.60 -11.89
C PHE A 21 9.34 4.74 -12.85
N GLY A 22 8.11 4.79 -12.34
CA GLY A 22 6.89 5.00 -13.13
C GLY A 22 6.93 6.31 -13.94
N ALA A 23 7.34 7.40 -13.30
CA ALA A 23 7.36 8.73 -13.91
C ALA A 23 8.50 8.93 -14.93
N HIS A 24 9.68 8.36 -14.68
CA HIS A 24 10.89 8.65 -15.46
C HIS A 24 11.32 7.49 -16.36
N GLY A 25 11.17 6.24 -15.89
CA GLY A 25 11.62 5.04 -16.61
C GLY A 25 10.50 4.32 -17.36
N LEU A 26 9.40 3.99 -16.68
CA LEU A 26 8.34 3.14 -17.21
C LEU A 26 7.65 3.76 -18.44
N LYS A 27 7.40 5.08 -18.42
CA LYS A 27 6.82 5.81 -19.56
C LYS A 27 7.62 5.69 -20.85
N GLN A 28 8.92 5.44 -20.77
CA GLN A 28 9.79 5.24 -21.94
C GLN A 28 9.75 3.79 -22.45
N ARG A 29 9.19 2.86 -21.67
CA ARG A 29 9.16 1.42 -21.96
C ARG A 29 7.77 0.92 -22.32
N ILE A 30 6.72 1.56 -21.81
CA ILE A 30 5.32 1.18 -22.04
C ILE A 30 4.58 2.34 -22.70
N ALA A 31 4.11 2.12 -23.93
CA ALA A 31 3.35 3.12 -24.69
C ALA A 31 1.88 3.25 -24.24
N ASP A 32 1.32 2.21 -23.61
CA ASP A 32 -0.07 2.20 -23.14
C ASP A 32 -0.24 3.15 -21.94
N PRO A 33 -0.97 4.28 -22.11
CA PRO A 33 -1.13 5.27 -21.05
C PRO A 33 -1.96 4.74 -19.87
N VAL A 34 -2.87 3.78 -20.08
CA VAL A 34 -3.68 3.18 -19.02
C VAL A 34 -2.80 2.35 -18.11
N ARG A 35 -1.86 1.58 -18.66
CA ARG A 35 -0.88 0.80 -17.87
C ARG A 35 0.03 1.71 -17.05
N VAL A 36 0.51 2.81 -17.63
CA VAL A 36 1.30 3.81 -16.90
C VAL A 36 0.48 4.45 -15.78
N ALA A 37 -0.79 4.80 -16.04
CA ALA A 37 -1.67 5.36 -15.01
C ALA A 37 -1.91 4.37 -13.86
N ASN A 38 -2.17 3.09 -14.18
CA ASN A 38 -2.34 2.03 -13.19
C ASN A 38 -1.12 1.86 -12.29
N TRP A 39 0.10 1.93 -12.85
CA TRP A 39 1.33 1.95 -12.07
C TRP A 39 1.38 3.12 -11.07
N GLY A 40 0.99 4.31 -11.54
CA GLY A 40 0.86 5.50 -10.69
C GLY A 40 -0.12 5.29 -9.54
N THR A 41 -1.30 4.73 -9.83
CA THR A 41 -2.31 4.37 -8.82
C THR A 41 -1.75 3.41 -7.78
N ALA A 42 -1.04 2.36 -8.20
CA ALA A 42 -0.41 1.41 -7.28
C ALA A 42 0.61 2.09 -6.36
N ALA A 43 1.50 2.94 -6.91
CA ALA A 43 2.45 3.71 -6.10
C ALA A 43 1.77 4.65 -5.12
N GLN A 44 0.76 5.40 -5.56
CA GLN A 44 0.03 6.31 -4.70
C GLN A 44 -0.68 5.58 -3.56
N TYR A 45 -1.39 4.49 -3.85
CA TYR A 45 -2.07 3.70 -2.83
C TYR A 45 -1.07 3.09 -1.85
N GLN A 46 0.05 2.54 -2.33
CA GLN A 46 1.11 2.04 -1.47
C GLN A 46 1.67 3.15 -0.56
N LEU A 47 1.93 4.35 -1.09
CA LEU A 47 2.50 5.45 -0.31
C LEU A 47 1.56 5.88 0.82
N ILE A 48 0.30 6.16 0.49
CA ILE A 48 -0.71 6.61 1.45
C ILE A 48 -0.86 5.60 2.59
N HIS A 49 -1.05 4.32 2.26
CA HIS A 49 -1.30 3.30 3.28
C HIS A 49 -0.03 2.94 4.05
N SER A 50 1.16 3.12 3.48
CA SER A 50 2.43 2.96 4.20
C SER A 50 2.63 4.04 5.27
N ALA A 51 2.25 5.29 4.95
CA ALA A 51 2.27 6.39 5.91
C ALA A 51 1.26 6.15 7.03
N VAL A 52 0.04 5.71 6.68
CA VAL A 52 -1.00 5.35 7.66
C VAL A 52 -0.55 4.18 8.54
N LEU A 53 0.05 3.13 7.98
CA LEU A 53 0.60 2.00 8.73
C LEU A 53 1.69 2.46 9.71
N THR A 54 2.63 3.27 9.24
CA THR A 54 3.72 3.82 10.05
C THR A 54 3.15 4.64 11.21
N PHE A 55 2.21 5.54 10.93
CA PHE A 55 1.55 6.34 11.95
C PHE A 55 0.75 5.49 12.95
N ALA A 56 -0.08 4.57 12.45
CA ALA A 56 -0.88 3.66 13.28
C ALA A 56 -0.02 2.81 14.21
N SER A 57 1.18 2.41 13.78
CA SER A 57 2.12 1.65 14.62
C SER A 57 2.63 2.42 15.84
N VAL A 58 2.57 3.76 15.81
CA VAL A 58 2.94 4.63 16.93
C VAL A 58 1.73 5.00 17.78
N VAL A 59 0.64 5.44 17.14
CA VAL A 59 -0.51 5.98 17.89
C VAL A 59 -1.48 4.91 18.36
N ALA A 60 -1.65 3.82 17.61
CA ALA A 60 -2.55 2.73 17.93
C ALA A 60 -1.84 1.36 17.81
N PRO A 61 -0.72 1.13 18.51
CA PRO A 61 0.11 -0.08 18.38
C PRO A 61 -0.65 -1.37 18.71
N GLN A 62 -1.72 -1.29 19.49
CA GLN A 62 -2.60 -2.41 19.82
C GLN A 62 -3.53 -2.82 18.67
N ASN A 63 -3.75 -1.97 17.66
CA ASN A 63 -4.62 -2.26 16.52
C ASN A 63 -3.89 -3.05 15.43
N THR A 64 -3.45 -4.27 15.79
CA THR A 64 -2.72 -5.16 14.88
C THR A 64 -3.57 -5.62 13.70
N MET A 65 -4.90 -5.66 13.84
CA MET A 65 -5.82 -5.96 12.75
C MET A 65 -5.73 -4.91 11.63
N ALA A 66 -5.84 -3.61 11.96
CA ALA A 66 -5.72 -2.56 10.96
C ALA A 66 -4.35 -2.60 10.26
N MET A 67 -3.28 -2.77 11.04
CA MET A 67 -1.92 -2.80 10.50
C MET A 67 -1.67 -4.03 9.60
N GLY A 68 -2.20 -5.20 9.97
CA GLY A 68 -2.17 -6.40 9.15
C GLY A 68 -2.96 -6.23 7.85
N LEU A 69 -4.15 -5.64 7.93
CA LEU A 69 -4.99 -5.36 6.76
C LEU A 69 -4.35 -4.36 5.79
N PHE A 70 -3.69 -3.30 6.27
CA PHE A 70 -2.93 -2.41 5.39
C PHE A 70 -1.74 -3.11 4.74
N THR A 71 -1.00 -3.92 5.49
CA THR A 71 0.15 -4.66 4.96
C THR A 71 -0.28 -5.64 3.86
N ALA A 72 -1.30 -6.46 4.14
CA ALA A 72 -1.87 -7.39 3.17
C ALA A 72 -2.48 -6.64 1.98
N GLY A 73 -3.22 -5.57 2.23
CA GLY A 73 -3.86 -4.75 1.21
C GLY A 73 -2.87 -4.10 0.26
N MET A 74 -1.79 -3.48 0.76
CA MET A 74 -0.75 -2.92 -0.11
C MET A 74 -0.05 -3.99 -0.96
N THR A 75 0.28 -5.13 -0.34
CA THR A 75 0.93 -6.25 -1.03
C THR A 75 0.05 -6.79 -2.17
N MET A 76 -1.24 -7.04 -1.88
CA MET A 76 -2.18 -7.61 -2.83
C MET A 76 -2.66 -6.61 -3.87
N PHE A 77 -2.95 -5.36 -3.50
CA PHE A 77 -3.48 -4.33 -4.39
C PHE A 77 -2.38 -3.71 -5.26
N SER A 78 -1.32 -3.19 -4.62
CA SER A 78 -0.28 -2.46 -5.34
C SER A 78 0.68 -3.43 -6.04
N GLY A 79 1.08 -4.49 -5.32
CA GLY A 79 1.95 -5.54 -5.86
C GLY A 79 1.38 -6.22 -7.10
N SER A 80 0.10 -6.59 -7.11
CA SER A 80 -0.52 -7.21 -8.28
C SER A 80 -0.56 -6.25 -9.47
N ILE A 81 -0.89 -4.97 -9.25
CA ILE A 81 -0.95 -3.97 -10.33
C ILE A 81 0.43 -3.76 -10.94
N TYR A 82 1.51 -3.68 -10.14
CA TYR A 82 2.86 -3.57 -10.69
C TYR A 82 3.21 -4.75 -11.58
N LEU A 83 2.92 -5.98 -11.13
CA LEU A 83 3.20 -7.19 -11.91
C LEU A 83 2.36 -7.23 -13.19
N LEU A 84 1.06 -6.94 -13.11
CA LEU A 84 0.16 -6.85 -14.27
C LEU A 84 0.58 -5.75 -15.26
N VAL A 85 1.14 -4.65 -14.77
CA VAL A 85 1.66 -3.59 -15.63
C VAL A 85 2.97 -4.01 -16.29
N LEU A 86 3.83 -4.79 -15.65
CA LEU A 86 5.08 -5.27 -16.27
C LEU A 86 4.81 -6.34 -17.33
N ASP A 87 4.00 -7.34 -16.99
CA ASP A 87 3.69 -8.46 -17.89
C ASP A 87 2.26 -8.99 -17.66
N PRO A 88 1.26 -8.40 -18.34
CA PRO A 88 -0.14 -8.74 -18.11
C PRO A 88 -0.49 -10.17 -18.54
N GLN A 89 0.23 -10.75 -19.51
CA GLN A 89 -0.04 -12.12 -19.95
C GLN A 89 0.47 -13.13 -18.92
N ARG A 90 1.70 -12.94 -18.43
CA ARG A 90 2.27 -13.79 -17.39
C ARG A 90 1.53 -13.68 -16.07
N PHE A 91 1.10 -12.49 -15.70
CA PHE A 91 0.52 -12.21 -14.39
C PHE A 91 -1.01 -12.08 -14.39
N LYS A 92 -1.70 -12.45 -15.47
CA LYS A 92 -3.17 -12.36 -15.61
C LYS A 92 -3.94 -12.93 -14.42
N PHE A 93 -3.44 -14.03 -13.83
CA PHE A 93 -4.06 -14.69 -12.68
C PHE A 93 -4.09 -13.81 -11.41
N LEU A 94 -3.30 -12.74 -11.34
CA LEU A 94 -3.32 -11.76 -10.26
C LEU A 94 -4.45 -10.73 -10.39
N GLY A 95 -5.19 -10.71 -11.50
CA GLY A 95 -6.30 -9.78 -11.71
C GLY A 95 -7.32 -9.79 -10.55
N PRO A 96 -7.82 -10.96 -10.10
CA PRO A 96 -8.70 -11.07 -8.94
C PRO A 96 -8.05 -10.75 -7.59
N VAL A 97 -6.72 -10.69 -7.50
CA VAL A 97 -6.00 -10.37 -6.24
C VAL A 97 -6.11 -8.88 -5.91
N THR A 98 -6.13 -8.02 -6.94
CA THR A 98 -6.26 -6.56 -6.78
C THR A 98 -7.50 -6.16 -5.96
N PRO A 99 -8.74 -6.58 -6.31
CA PRO A 99 -9.93 -6.20 -5.52
C PRO A 99 -9.91 -6.77 -4.10
N LEU A 100 -9.35 -7.97 -3.87
CA LEU A 100 -9.16 -8.50 -2.52
C LEU A 100 -8.22 -7.61 -1.69
N GLY A 101 -7.14 -7.14 -2.30
CA GLY A 101 -6.26 -6.12 -1.72
C GLY A 101 -7.01 -4.84 -1.36
N GLY A 102 -7.88 -4.36 -2.26
CA GLY A 102 -8.74 -3.20 -2.01
C GLY A 102 -9.67 -3.38 -0.81
N LEU A 103 -10.29 -4.56 -0.68
CA LEU A 103 -11.11 -4.90 0.49
C LEU A 103 -10.30 -4.90 1.79
N CYS A 104 -9.06 -5.40 1.77
CA CYS A 104 -8.17 -5.30 2.92
C CYS A 104 -7.84 -3.84 3.27
N LEU A 105 -7.54 -2.99 2.28
CA LEU A 105 -7.28 -1.56 2.54
C LEU A 105 -8.50 -0.88 3.17
N ILE A 106 -9.70 -1.12 2.64
CA ILE A 106 -10.97 -0.63 3.22
C ILE A 106 -11.13 -1.14 4.66
N GLY A 107 -10.94 -2.44 4.89
CA GLY A 107 -11.01 -3.05 6.21
C GLY A 107 -10.01 -2.45 7.19
N GLY A 108 -8.80 -2.10 6.74
CA GLY A 108 -7.79 -1.42 7.57
C GLY A 108 -8.27 -0.06 8.06
N TRP A 109 -8.88 0.75 7.19
CA TRP A 109 -9.48 2.03 7.57
C TRP A 109 -10.66 1.86 8.52
N VAL A 110 -11.55 0.90 8.27
CA VAL A 110 -12.67 0.59 9.16
C VAL A 110 -12.17 0.14 10.53
N ALA A 111 -11.14 -0.71 10.57
CA ALA A 111 -10.52 -1.17 11.80
C ALA A 111 -9.88 -0.02 12.60
N LEU A 112 -9.30 0.99 11.93
CA LEU A 112 -8.84 2.22 12.60
C LEU A 112 -10.01 3.02 13.19
N ALA A 113 -11.12 3.14 12.45
CA ALA A 113 -12.29 3.93 12.87
C ALA A 113 -12.99 3.35 14.11
N VAL A 114 -13.05 2.02 14.23
CA VAL A 114 -13.71 1.32 15.36
C VAL A 114 -12.78 1.20 16.58
N ALA A 115 -11.46 1.34 16.40
CA ALA A 115 -10.54 1.33 17.52
C ALA A 115 -10.78 2.52 18.46
N LYS A 116 -10.67 2.29 19.77
CA LYS A 116 -10.70 3.36 20.77
C LYS A 116 -9.70 4.43 20.36
N ARG A 117 -10.17 5.68 20.23
CA ARG A 117 -9.32 6.83 19.87
C ARG A 117 -8.07 6.78 20.75
N PRO A 118 -6.87 6.69 20.15
CA PRO A 118 -5.67 6.63 20.95
C PRO A 118 -5.55 7.91 21.76
N ALA A 119 -5.17 7.77 23.04
CA ALA A 119 -4.88 8.92 23.87
C ALA A 119 -3.75 9.71 23.17
N MET A 120 -3.95 11.02 22.97
CA MET A 120 -2.93 11.87 22.36
C MET A 120 -1.62 11.71 23.15
N PRO A 121 -0.47 11.51 22.48
CA PRO A 121 0.82 11.54 23.16
C PRO A 121 0.93 12.86 23.92
N LYS A 122 1.11 12.79 25.25
CA LYS A 122 1.48 13.97 26.01
C LYS A 122 2.95 14.24 25.70
N PHE A 123 3.21 15.21 24.83
CA PHE A 123 4.55 15.76 24.69
C PHE A 123 4.89 16.46 26.02
N LYS A 124 5.83 15.88 26.77
CA LYS A 124 6.46 16.51 27.94
C LYS A 124 7.70 17.26 27.49
#